data_AF-A0AAW7YXL7-F1
#
_entry.id   AF-A0AAW7YXL7-F1
#
_cell.length_a   1.000
_cell.length_b   1.000
_cell.length_c   1.000
_cell.angle_alpha   90.00
_cell.angle_beta   90.00
_cell.angle_gamma   90.00
#
_symmetry.space_group_name_H-M   'P 1'
#
loop_
_entity.id
_entity.type
_entity.pdbx_description
1 polymer ?
#
loop_
_entity_poly.entity_id
_entity_poly.type
_entity_poly.pdbx_seq_one_letter_code
_entity_poly.pdbx_strand_id
1 'polypeptide(L)'
;FQTNVFGVHDLTCQVLPVMRAQGHGSIVNCSSVLGLVAAPWRGAYNASKFALEGLTDTLRLEMRDTDINIILLEPGPVTSM
;
A
#
# COMPACT_ATOMS: atom_id res chain seq x y z
N PHE A 1 12.47 2.04 2.78
CA PHE A 1 11.49 3.00 3.34
C PHE A 1 11.19 4.16 2.40
N GLN A 2 12.17 4.97 1.98
CA GLN A 2 11.94 6.12 1.08
C GLN A 2 11.04 5.79 -0.12
N THR A 3 11.40 4.81 -0.94
CA THR A 3 10.58 4.40 -2.09
C THR A 3 9.31 3.66 -1.67
N ASN A 4 9.45 2.55 -0.94
CA ASN A 4 8.36 1.60 -0.71
C ASN A 4 7.28 2.07 0.28
N VAL A 5 7.57 3.10 1.09
CA VAL A 5 6.68 3.55 2.16
C VAL A 5 6.40 5.03 2.02
N PHE A 6 7.43 5.87 2.11
CA PHE A 6 7.23 7.31 2.13
C PHE A 6 6.77 7.85 0.77
N GLY A 7 7.34 7.37 -0.33
CA GLY A 7 6.89 7.75 -1.67
C GLY A 7 5.46 7.32 -1.97
N VAL A 8 5.06 6.12 -1.53
CA VAL A 8 3.68 5.64 -1.66
C VAL A 8 2.72 6.50 -0.82
N HIS A 9 3.10 6.79 0.42
CA HIS A 9 2.30 7.63 1.31
C HIS A 9 2.14 9.05 0.77
N ASP A 10 3.23 9.67 0.32
CA ASP A 10 3.24 11.01 -0.25
C ASP A 10 2.34 11.09 -1.50
N LEU A 11 2.49 10.15 -2.43
CA LEU A 11 1.61 10.06 -3.60
C LEU A 11 0.14 9.91 -3.18
N THR A 12 -0.14 9.03 -2.20
CA THR A 12 -1.49 8.81 -1.68
C THR A 12 -2.09 10.12 -1.13
N CYS A 13 -1.33 10.85 -0.32
CA CYS A 13 -1.76 12.14 0.22
C CYS A 13 -2.05 13.19 -0.86
N GLN A 14 -1.32 13.16 -1.99
CA GLN A 14 -1.54 14.08 -3.10
C GLN A 14 -2.75 13.71 -3.97
N VAL A 15 -3.02 12.42 -4.20
CA VAL A 15 -4.14 11.97 -5.04
C VAL A 15 -5.47 11.91 -4.29
N LEU A 16 -5.44 11.69 -2.96
CA LEU A 16 -6.66 11.51 -2.17
C LEU A 16 -7.59 12.74 -2.18
N PRO A 17 -7.12 13.99 -2.11
CA PRO A 17 -7.97 15.17 -2.27
C PRO A 17 -8.70 15.20 -3.61
N VAL A 18 -8.04 14.77 -4.69
CA VAL A 18 -8.64 14.71 -6.03
C VAL A 18 -9.75 13.66 -6.07
N MET A 19 -9.49 12.46 -5.54
CA MET A 19 -10.51 11.40 -5.46
C MET A 19 -11.70 11.81 -4.58
N ARG A 20 -11.46 12.52 -3.47
CA ARG A 20 -12.53 13.06 -2.62
C ARG A 20 -13.38 14.11 -3.32
N ALA A 21 -12.76 15.01 -4.09
CA ALA A 21 -13.49 15.99 -4.88
C ALA A 21 -14.31 15.34 -6.02
N GLN A 22 -13.78 14.27 -6.62
CA GLN A 22 -14.47 13.43 -7.60
C GLN A 22 -15.61 12.60 -6.99
N GLY A 23 -15.51 12.26 -5.71
CA GLY A 23 -16.49 11.44 -4.99
C GLY A 23 -16.31 9.93 -5.15
N HIS A 24 -15.33 9.47 -5.93
CA HIS A 24 -15.01 8.05 -6.11
C HIS A 24 -13.52 7.84 -6.41
N GLY A 25 -13.02 6.61 -6.34
CA GLY A 25 -11.64 6.32 -6.74
C GLY A 25 -11.16 4.92 -6.36
N SER A 26 -9.95 4.57 -6.79
CA SER A 26 -9.28 3.35 -6.32
C SER A 26 -7.78 3.56 -6.23
N ILE A 27 -7.20 3.20 -5.09
CA ILE A 27 -5.75 3.19 -4.85
C ILE A 27 -5.34 1.73 -4.70
N VAL A 28 -4.46 1.27 -5.58
CA VAL A 28 -3.94 -0.10 -5.57
C VAL A 28 -2.47 -0.08 -5.19
N ASN A 29 -2.17 -0.56 -4.00
CA ASN A 29 -0.80 -0.72 -3.51
C ASN A 29 -0.32 -2.16 -3.78
N CYS A 30 0.93 -2.29 -4.21
CA CYS A 30 1.56 -3.59 -4.42
C CYS A 30 2.52 -3.87 -3.27
N SER A 31 2.11 -4.76 -2.36
CA SER A 31 2.93 -5.25 -1.25
C SER A 31 3.67 -6.54 -1.65
N SER A 32 3.58 -7.60 -0.85
CA SER A 32 4.25 -8.88 -1.04
C SER A 32 3.82 -9.83 0.07
N VAL A 33 3.85 -11.14 -0.18
CA VAL A 33 3.80 -12.16 0.90
C VAL A 33 4.76 -11.86 2.06
N LEU A 34 5.87 -11.15 1.81
CA LEU A 34 6.82 -10.72 2.83
C LEU A 34 6.40 -9.49 3.66
N GLY A 35 5.22 -8.93 3.40
CA GLY A 35 4.48 -8.02 4.27
C GLY A 35 3.67 -8.73 5.35
N LEU A 36 3.41 -10.04 5.17
CA LEU A 36 2.67 -10.88 6.12
C LEU A 36 3.58 -11.81 6.93
N VAL A 37 4.63 -12.34 6.30
CA VAL A 37 5.57 -13.26 6.94
C VAL A 37 7.02 -12.85 6.66
N ALA A 38 7.93 -13.06 7.62
CA ALA A 38 9.33 -12.73 7.45
C ALA A 38 10.12 -13.88 6.81
N ALA A 39 11.01 -13.54 5.87
CA ALA A 39 12.00 -14.46 5.32
C ALA A 39 13.45 -14.03 5.68
N PRO A 40 14.39 -14.97 5.86
CA PRO A 40 15.80 -14.67 6.09
C PRO A 40 16.42 -13.78 5.00
N TRP A 41 17.43 -12.98 5.37
CA TRP A 41 18.22 -12.12 4.47
C TRP A 41 17.45 -10.98 3.78
N ARG A 42 16.20 -10.72 4.20
CA ARG A 42 15.32 -9.71 3.59
C ARG A 42 14.83 -8.65 4.58
N GLY A 43 15.52 -8.45 5.69
CA GLY A 43 15.05 -7.62 6.82
C GLY A 43 14.50 -6.24 6.42
N ALA A 44 15.26 -5.45 5.65
CA ALA A 44 14.81 -4.13 5.20
C ALA A 44 13.61 -4.18 4.24
N TYR A 45 13.55 -5.21 3.39
CA TYR A 45 12.43 -5.42 2.47
C TYR A 45 11.17 -5.81 3.24
N ASN A 46 11.25 -6.84 4.09
CA ASN A 46 10.15 -7.29 4.95
C ASN A 46 9.62 -6.11 5.77
N ALA A 47 10.50 -5.38 6.49
CA ALA A 47 10.10 -4.24 7.30
C ALA A 47 9.36 -3.17 6.48
N SER A 48 9.82 -2.89 5.25
CA SER A 48 9.13 -1.93 4.39
C SER A 48 7.76 -2.41 3.89
N LYS A 49 7.59 -3.72 3.68
CA LYS A 49 6.31 -4.29 3.23
C LYS A 49 5.30 -4.38 4.38
N PHE A 50 5.72 -4.82 5.57
CA PHE A 50 4.90 -4.73 6.79
C PHE A 50 4.44 -3.30 7.08
N ALA A 51 5.32 -2.31 6.89
CA ALA A 51 4.92 -0.92 7.04
C ALA A 51 3.87 -0.48 6.00
N LEU A 52 3.98 -0.97 4.76
CA LEU A 52 3.01 -0.69 3.71
C LEU A 52 1.65 -1.39 3.97
N GLU A 53 1.64 -2.60 4.54
CA GLU A 53 0.43 -3.28 5.02
C GLU A 53 -0.34 -2.38 6.00
N GLY A 54 0.32 -2.00 7.10
CA GLY A 54 -0.29 -1.22 8.17
C GLY A 54 -0.80 0.13 7.68
N LEU A 55 -0.04 0.79 6.79
CA LEU A 55 -0.47 2.04 6.17
C LEU A 55 -1.72 1.84 5.30
N THR A 56 -1.74 0.80 4.46
CA THR A 56 -2.84 0.56 3.52
C THR A 56 -4.11 0.11 4.25
N ASP A 57 -3.99 -0.73 5.26
CA ASP A 57 -5.14 -1.17 6.06
C ASP A 57 -5.72 -0.04 6.91
N THR A 58 -4.87 0.82 7.46
CA THR A 58 -5.35 2.03 8.14
C THR A 58 -6.16 2.90 7.19
N LEU A 59 -5.62 3.17 5.98
CA LEU A 59 -6.32 3.98 4.98
C LEU A 59 -7.63 3.32 4.51
N ARG A 60 -7.66 1.99 4.39
CA ARG A 60 -8.88 1.24 4.07
C ARG A 60 -9.97 1.45 5.12
N LEU A 61 -9.62 1.46 6.40
CA LEU A 61 -10.56 1.77 7.49
C LEU A 61 -11.04 3.22 7.42
N GLU A 62 -10.13 4.16 7.16
CA GLU A 62 -10.45 5.59 7.06
C GLU A 62 -11.37 5.90 5.86
N MET A 63 -11.27 5.16 4.76
CA MET A 63 -12.08 5.35 3.55
C MET A 63 -13.35 4.48 3.50
N ARG A 64 -13.62 3.67 4.53
CA ARG A 64 -14.70 2.66 4.54
C ARG A 64 -16.07 3.17 4.12
N ASP A 65 -16.40 4.40 4.50
CA ASP A 65 -17.72 5.02 4.25
C ASP A 65 -17.71 5.94 3.02
N THR A 66 -16.74 5.77 2.12
CA THR A 66 -16.59 6.52 0.87
C THR A 66 -16.58 5.58 -0.33
N ASP A 67 -16.75 6.10 -1.55
CA ASP A 67 -16.57 5.33 -2.79
C ASP A 67 -15.10 5.31 -3.27
N ILE A 68 -14.14 5.47 -2.34
CA ILE A 68 -12.70 5.40 -2.59
C ILE A 68 -12.18 4.06 -2.08
N ASN A 69 -11.91 3.15 -3.01
CA ASN A 69 -11.48 1.80 -2.70
C ASN A 69 -9.97 1.71 -2.49
N ILE A 70 -9.55 1.22 -1.34
CA ILE A 70 -8.15 0.95 -1.05
C ILE A 70 -7.90 -0.54 -1.26
N ILE A 71 -6.94 -0.91 -2.10
CA ILE A 71 -6.67 -2.29 -2.50
C ILE A 71 -5.20 -2.58 -2.27
N LEU A 72 -4.90 -3.75 -1.73
CA LEU A 72 -3.54 -4.21 -1.48
C LEU A 72 -3.33 -5.56 -2.16
N LEU A 73 -2.25 -5.67 -2.92
CA LEU A 73 -1.86 -6.89 -3.61
C LEU A 73 -0.68 -7.54 -2.89
N GLU A 74 -0.78 -8.87 -2.69
CA GLU A 74 0.25 -9.67 -2.02
C GLU A 74 0.98 -10.67 -2.95
N PRO A 75 1.81 -10.21 -3.90
CA PRO A 75 2.56 -11.13 -4.73
C PRO A 75 3.51 -12.03 -3.94
N GLY A 76 3.51 -13.30 -4.31
CA GLY A 76 4.64 -14.21 -4.07
C GLY A 76 5.78 -13.95 -5.06
N PRO A 77 6.64 -14.95 -5.32
CA PRO A 77 7.58 -14.87 -6.43
C PRO A 77 6.85 -14.70 -7.76
N VAL A 78 7.18 -13.63 -8.49
CA VAL A 78 6.62 -13.32 -9.81
C VAL A 78 7.78 -13.10 -10.78
N THR A 79 7.68 -13.67 -11.97
CA THR A 79 8.62 -13.37 -13.05
C THR A 79 8.35 -11.97 -13.57
N SER A 80 9.33 -11.08 -13.47
CA SER A 80 9.32 -9.73 -14.05
C SER A 80 10.40 -9.65 -15.12
N MET A 81 10.03 -9.20 -16.33
CA MET A 81 10.93 -9.06 -17.47
C MET A 81 11.81 -7.82 -17.38
#